data_AF-L7WF66-F1
#
_entry.id   AF-L7WF66-F1
#
_cell.length_a   1.000
_cell.length_b   1.000
_cell.length_c   1.000
_cell.angle_alpha   90.00
_cell.angle_beta   90.00
_cell.angle_gamma   90.00
#
_symmetry.space_group_name_H-M   'P 1'
#
loop_
_entity.id
_entity.type
_entity.pdbx_description
1 polymer ?
#
loop_
_entity_poly.entity_id
_entity_poly.type
_entity_poly.pdbx_seq_one_letter_code
_entity_poly.pdbx_strand_id
1 'polypeptide(L)'
;MSAHMIKRDDYAFLYVVDMEKLSRFEFIKSNINQLVNKNFDVTKRIYNEVEITEITDKSTYEILSLAFIENQMVASYTHTLVEKSIDEFLSPVIGRDLQFLEIQREVKQQDLFRFYLNHKYLTDYYKAFSNENSAIVELFEEHFNFSGFHIDVDSDRLLNANGYSNGDQTAQSLITALNDSGTSKVTVSEILPQETVLFLSFGFDEFSELHGNFYDLLESQNPSLFNEYKQGRKKIEDLVEIDLERDFYSWMDDELAFAKADSKNISEKEGIAVILKAKNADDAIERLKFVEQQIAENTPVKFKEVDYRGYKINYLDLKGFFKLIAGSLFDAIEKPYYTVIDDFVVFSNSPKTLKLFIDAQETEKTLVEDEYYNYFKDEFSSESNVFLYVDTNKLIDASAKYLTSSSREELELNKTFFSQFTQIGLELTAQESVFESKAMIHYDKDYDHEALQQEERTKDLPLDFVTIRKEEISKETVFDIPPIFPDDFTANFYEQKYTNGKIKMKVYLKDGIPDGRYKEYYFDGQLKISGRFDEGEKDGKWKAYLRNGKLYHKERF
;
A
#
# COMPACT_ATOMS: atom_id res chain seq x y z
N MET A 1 -27.32 -7.07 4.41
CA MET A 1 -26.86 -5.80 5.01
C MET A 1 -26.15 -5.01 3.93
N SER A 2 -26.24 -3.68 3.94
CA SER A 2 -25.51 -2.80 3.01
C SER A 2 -25.11 -1.51 3.71
N ALA A 3 -23.89 -1.02 3.46
CA ALA A 3 -23.43 0.29 3.91
C ALA A 3 -23.81 1.37 2.89
N HIS A 4 -24.16 2.57 3.38
CA HIS A 4 -24.54 3.72 2.55
C HIS A 4 -23.98 5.01 3.15
N MET A 5 -23.34 5.85 2.33
CA MET A 5 -22.92 7.18 2.74
C MET A 5 -24.15 8.05 3.09
N ILE A 6 -24.11 8.68 4.27
CA ILE A 6 -25.18 9.57 4.74
C ILE A 6 -24.72 11.03 4.84
N LYS A 7 -23.42 11.24 5.03
CA LYS A 7 -22.72 12.53 4.93
C LYS A 7 -21.35 12.30 4.31
N ARG A 8 -20.51 13.34 4.22
CA ARG A 8 -19.17 13.26 3.63
C ARG A 8 -18.22 12.34 4.42
N ASP A 9 -18.40 12.26 5.72
CA ASP A 9 -17.51 11.61 6.69
C ASP A 9 -18.25 10.56 7.54
N ASP A 10 -19.45 10.15 7.11
CA ASP A 10 -20.37 9.34 7.90
C ASP A 10 -21.20 8.43 6.99
N TYR A 11 -21.33 7.18 7.39
CA TYR A 11 -22.07 6.15 6.66
C TYR A 11 -22.94 5.35 7.64
N ALA A 12 -24.03 4.76 7.13
CA ALA A 12 -24.94 3.97 7.94
C ALA A 12 -25.31 2.67 7.25
N PHE A 13 -25.79 1.72 8.05
CA PHE A 13 -26.19 0.41 7.56
C PHE A 13 -27.70 0.33 7.34
N LEU A 14 -28.08 -0.32 6.25
CA LEU A 14 -29.41 -0.85 6.01
C LEU A 14 -29.37 -2.37 6.17
N TYR A 15 -30.27 -2.88 7.02
CA TYR A 15 -30.47 -4.30 7.24
C TYR A 15 -31.71 -4.74 6.48
N VAL A 16 -31.60 -5.84 5.75
CA VAL A 16 -32.71 -6.46 5.01
C VAL A 16 -32.72 -7.92 5.42
N VAL A 17 -33.87 -8.39 5.87
CA VAL A 17 -34.08 -9.77 6.34
C VAL A 17 -35.27 -10.35 5.60
N ASP A 18 -35.09 -11.47 4.91
CA ASP A 18 -36.20 -12.26 4.36
C ASP A 18 -36.88 -13.02 5.51
N MET A 19 -38.17 -12.79 5.68
CA MET A 19 -38.94 -13.38 6.77
C MET A 19 -39.42 -14.80 6.47
N GLU A 20 -39.24 -15.30 5.24
CA GLU A 20 -39.59 -16.62 4.67
C GLU A 20 -41.09 -17.00 4.72
N LYS A 21 -41.84 -16.58 5.76
CA LYS A 21 -43.24 -16.93 6.03
C LYS A 21 -44.04 -15.70 6.44
N LEU A 22 -45.13 -15.45 5.71
CA LEU A 22 -46.14 -14.42 6.00
C LEU A 22 -46.70 -14.45 7.44
N SER A 23 -46.73 -15.61 8.10
CA SER A 23 -47.22 -15.72 9.48
C SER A 23 -46.28 -15.13 10.54
N ARG A 24 -44.95 -15.16 10.31
CA ARG A 24 -43.97 -14.51 11.19
C ARG A 24 -44.02 -12.99 11.03
N PHE A 25 -44.23 -12.55 9.80
CA PHE A 25 -44.40 -11.16 9.42
C PHE A 25 -45.60 -10.50 10.14
N GLU A 26 -46.81 -11.06 10.00
CA GLU A 26 -48.02 -10.49 10.62
C GLU A 26 -47.93 -10.47 12.15
N PHE A 27 -47.30 -11.49 12.74
CA PHE A 27 -47.07 -11.55 14.18
C PHE A 27 -46.15 -10.42 14.65
N ILE A 28 -44.97 -10.25 14.04
CA ILE A 28 -44.02 -9.20 14.46
C ILE A 28 -44.61 -7.82 14.20
N LYS A 29 -45.17 -7.59 13.01
CA LYS A 29 -45.77 -6.31 12.62
C LYS A 29 -46.91 -5.89 13.55
N SER A 30 -47.76 -6.83 13.96
CA SER A 30 -48.89 -6.55 14.86
C SER A 30 -48.51 -6.45 16.33
N ASN A 31 -47.39 -7.06 16.74
CA ASN A 31 -46.99 -7.17 18.16
C ASN A 31 -45.69 -6.44 18.50
N ILE A 32 -45.14 -5.61 17.61
CA ILE A 32 -43.85 -4.92 17.84
C ILE A 32 -43.86 -4.12 19.16
N ASN A 33 -44.97 -3.45 19.49
CA ASN A 33 -45.15 -2.73 20.77
C ASN A 33 -45.10 -3.64 22.00
N GLN A 34 -45.41 -4.93 21.86
CA GLN A 34 -45.36 -5.92 22.95
C GLN A 34 -44.01 -6.63 23.02
N LEU A 35 -43.29 -6.71 21.89
CA LEU A 35 -41.94 -7.27 21.80
C LEU A 35 -40.88 -6.33 22.35
N VAL A 36 -41.14 -5.02 22.29
CA VAL A 36 -40.24 -3.97 22.76
C VAL A 36 -40.52 -3.69 24.25
N ASN A 37 -39.46 -3.57 25.05
CA ASN A 37 -39.59 -3.35 26.50
C ASN A 37 -40.00 -1.90 26.84
N LYS A 38 -40.28 -1.61 28.12
CA LYS A 38 -40.72 -0.27 28.58
C LYS A 38 -39.71 0.86 28.34
N ASN A 39 -38.45 0.54 28.06
CA ASN A 39 -37.38 1.50 27.84
C ASN A 39 -37.40 2.12 26.45
N PHE A 40 -38.31 1.68 25.58
CA PHE A 40 -38.47 2.28 24.26
C PHE A 40 -39.86 2.88 24.09
N ASP A 41 -39.97 3.84 23.17
CA ASP A 41 -41.23 4.32 22.63
C ASP A 41 -41.38 3.88 21.19
N VAL A 42 -42.59 3.54 20.78
CA VAL A 42 -42.88 3.09 19.41
C VAL A 42 -43.88 4.04 18.75
N THR A 43 -43.46 4.63 17.64
CA THR A 43 -44.29 5.48 16.78
C THR A 43 -44.42 4.86 15.41
N LYS A 44 -45.44 5.31 14.65
CA LYS A 44 -45.70 4.84 13.30
C LYS A 44 -45.97 6.03 12.38
N ARG A 45 -45.48 5.95 11.15
CA ARG A 45 -45.77 6.92 10.09
C ARG A 45 -45.90 6.20 8.75
N ILE A 46 -46.44 6.88 7.75
CA ILE A 46 -46.62 6.33 6.41
C ILE A 46 -45.69 7.07 5.45
N TYR A 47 -45.03 6.31 4.57
CA TYR A 47 -44.20 6.82 3.48
C TYR A 47 -44.49 5.99 2.22
N ASN A 48 -44.91 6.63 1.11
CA ASN A 48 -45.30 5.95 -0.14
C ASN A 48 -46.21 4.72 0.08
N GLU A 49 -47.26 4.90 0.89
CA GLU A 49 -48.24 3.86 1.26
C GLU A 49 -47.70 2.70 2.12
N VAL A 50 -46.41 2.72 2.48
CA VAL A 50 -45.78 1.76 3.37
C VAL A 50 -45.74 2.33 4.80
N GLU A 51 -46.15 1.52 5.78
CA GLU A 51 -46.03 1.87 7.20
C GLU A 51 -44.58 1.67 7.68
N ILE A 52 -43.99 2.74 8.20
CA ILE A 52 -42.69 2.73 8.89
C ILE A 52 -42.97 2.80 10.39
N THR A 53 -42.45 1.82 11.12
CA THR A 53 -42.41 1.80 12.58
C THR A 53 -41.08 2.37 13.06
N GLU A 54 -41.11 3.29 14.02
CA GLU A 54 -39.94 3.89 14.63
C GLU A 54 -39.88 3.47 16.10
N ILE A 55 -38.76 2.86 16.49
CA ILE A 55 -38.51 2.42 17.86
C ILE A 55 -37.42 3.32 18.44
N THR A 56 -37.79 4.14 19.41
CA THR A 56 -36.91 5.12 20.05
C THR A 56 -36.45 4.61 21.39
N ASP A 57 -35.13 4.52 21.61
CA ASP A 57 -34.56 4.22 22.93
C ASP A 57 -34.68 5.47 23.84
N LYS A 58 -35.29 5.32 25.02
CA LYS A 58 -35.48 6.45 25.96
C LYS A 58 -34.18 6.92 26.62
N SER A 59 -33.14 6.10 26.59
CA SER A 59 -31.85 6.36 27.22
C SER A 59 -30.85 7.00 26.25
N THR A 60 -30.73 6.47 25.03
CA THR A 60 -29.79 6.99 24.02
C THR A 60 -30.45 7.98 23.07
N TYR A 61 -31.78 8.01 22.99
CA TYR A 61 -32.56 8.74 21.98
C TYR A 61 -32.30 8.27 20.54
N GLU A 62 -31.65 7.12 20.35
CA GLU A 62 -31.49 6.51 19.04
C GLU A 62 -32.82 5.95 18.53
N ILE A 63 -33.03 6.08 17.22
CA ILE A 63 -34.29 5.68 16.57
C ILE A 63 -33.97 4.60 15.55
N LEU A 64 -34.49 3.39 15.77
CA LEU A 64 -34.50 2.34 14.76
C LEU A 64 -35.77 2.49 13.92
N SER A 65 -35.62 2.87 12.65
CA SER A 65 -36.69 2.84 11.66
C SER A 65 -36.78 1.45 11.05
N LEU A 66 -38.01 0.95 10.92
CA LEU A 66 -38.30 -0.39 10.41
C LEU A 66 -39.53 -0.36 9.50
N ALA A 67 -39.43 -1.00 8.35
CA ALA A 67 -40.54 -1.16 7.43
C ALA A 67 -40.61 -2.61 6.92
N PHE A 68 -41.76 -2.93 6.35
CA PHE A 68 -42.12 -4.26 5.90
C PHE A 68 -42.57 -4.16 4.45
N ILE A 69 -41.78 -4.74 3.54
CA ILE A 69 -41.98 -4.67 2.09
C ILE A 69 -42.12 -6.11 1.59
N GLU A 70 -43.31 -6.51 1.14
CA GLU A 70 -43.63 -7.91 0.81
C GLU A 70 -43.24 -8.87 1.97
N ASN A 71 -42.33 -9.81 1.72
CA ASN A 71 -41.80 -10.76 2.71
C ASN A 71 -40.52 -10.28 3.40
N GLN A 72 -40.05 -9.05 3.13
CA GLN A 72 -38.80 -8.53 3.66
C GLN A 72 -39.05 -7.52 4.78
N MET A 73 -38.24 -7.62 5.83
CA MET A 73 -38.11 -6.62 6.87
C MET A 73 -36.87 -5.77 6.56
N VAL A 74 -37.07 -4.46 6.44
CA VAL A 74 -35.98 -3.49 6.24
C VAL A 74 -35.85 -2.62 7.48
N ALA A 75 -34.62 -2.40 7.95
CA ALA A 75 -34.37 -1.63 9.16
C ALA A 75 -33.07 -0.83 9.09
N SER A 76 -33.06 0.35 9.70
CA SER A 76 -31.86 1.18 9.84
C SER A 76 -32.04 2.19 10.98
N TYR A 77 -30.94 2.55 11.64
CA TYR A 77 -30.91 3.71 12.53
C TYR A 77 -30.93 5.06 11.78
N THR A 78 -30.85 5.02 10.44
CA THR A 78 -31.04 6.18 9.58
C THR A 78 -32.35 6.04 8.80
N HIS A 79 -33.37 6.81 9.19
CA HIS A 79 -34.72 6.73 8.60
C HIS A 79 -34.75 6.91 7.08
N THR A 80 -33.89 7.77 6.52
CA THR A 80 -33.82 8.02 5.07
C THR A 80 -33.35 6.79 4.28
N LEU A 81 -32.61 5.86 4.90
CA LEU A 81 -32.24 4.60 4.25
C LEU A 81 -33.43 3.64 4.13
N VAL A 82 -34.33 3.64 5.12
CA VAL A 82 -35.59 2.88 5.04
C VAL A 82 -36.49 3.46 3.94
N GLU A 83 -36.61 4.79 3.87
CA GLU A 83 -37.35 5.45 2.79
C GLU A 83 -36.77 5.13 1.40
N LYS A 84 -35.44 5.27 1.23
CA LYS A 84 -34.76 4.89 -0.02
C LYS A 84 -34.96 3.41 -0.37
N SER A 85 -35.03 2.51 0.61
CA SER A 85 -35.31 1.10 0.34
C SER A 85 -36.74 0.85 -0.16
N ILE A 86 -37.71 1.65 0.31
CA ILE A 86 -39.09 1.64 -0.19
C ILE A 86 -39.12 2.19 -1.63
N ASP A 87 -38.42 3.29 -1.90
CA ASP A 87 -38.32 3.85 -3.25
C ASP A 87 -37.65 2.88 -4.24
N GLU A 88 -36.58 2.20 -3.81
CA GLU A 88 -35.88 1.18 -4.59
C GLU A 88 -36.79 -0.02 -4.90
N PHE A 89 -37.66 -0.42 -3.96
CA PHE A 89 -38.66 -1.46 -4.24
C PHE A 89 -39.69 -1.01 -5.28
N LEU A 90 -40.17 0.24 -5.18
CA LEU A 90 -41.18 0.79 -6.11
C LEU A 90 -40.61 1.06 -7.51
N SER A 91 -39.34 1.47 -7.59
CA SER A 91 -38.62 1.73 -8.84
C SER A 91 -37.18 1.22 -8.76
N PRO A 92 -36.95 -0.09 -8.98
CA PRO A 92 -35.63 -0.72 -8.84
C PRO A 92 -34.57 -0.05 -9.71
N VAL A 93 -33.47 0.40 -9.12
CA VAL A 93 -32.30 0.94 -9.83
C VAL A 93 -31.25 -0.16 -9.94
N ILE A 94 -30.78 -0.71 -8.81
CA ILE A 94 -29.70 -1.71 -8.78
C ILE A 94 -30.14 -3.02 -9.44
N GLY A 95 -31.40 -3.42 -9.26
CA GLY A 95 -31.95 -4.63 -9.88
C GLY A 95 -32.14 -4.54 -11.40
N ARG A 96 -31.92 -3.37 -12.00
CA ARG A 96 -31.93 -3.13 -13.46
C ARG A 96 -30.57 -2.70 -14.01
N ASP A 97 -29.56 -2.58 -13.15
CA ASP A 97 -28.21 -2.20 -13.55
C ASP A 97 -27.52 -3.39 -14.23
N LEU A 98 -27.21 -3.26 -15.52
CA LEU A 98 -26.61 -4.34 -16.29
C LEU A 98 -25.22 -4.73 -15.80
N GLN A 99 -24.44 -3.76 -15.28
CA GLN A 99 -23.09 -4.00 -14.77
C GLN A 99 -23.15 -4.77 -13.46
N PHE A 100 -24.10 -4.44 -12.58
CA PHE A 100 -24.33 -5.21 -11.36
C PHE A 100 -24.84 -6.63 -11.68
N LEU A 101 -25.80 -6.75 -12.60
CA LEU A 101 -26.40 -8.04 -12.97
C LEU A 101 -25.40 -9.00 -13.62
N GLU A 102 -24.40 -8.49 -14.34
CA GLU A 102 -23.27 -9.28 -14.86
C GLU A 102 -22.48 -9.91 -13.71
N ILE A 103 -21.95 -9.10 -12.79
CA ILE A 103 -21.21 -9.57 -11.62
C ILE A 103 -22.04 -10.50 -10.73
N GLN A 104 -23.31 -10.17 -10.51
CA GLN A 104 -24.21 -11.00 -9.70
C GLN A 104 -24.40 -12.41 -10.27
N ARG A 105 -24.34 -12.57 -11.60
CA ARG A 105 -24.46 -13.89 -12.26
C ARG A 105 -23.20 -14.72 -12.11
N GLU A 106 -22.03 -14.10 -12.17
CA GLU A 106 -20.75 -14.79 -12.02
C GLU A 106 -20.53 -15.28 -10.58
N VAL A 107 -20.91 -14.47 -9.58
CA VAL A 107 -20.79 -14.84 -8.16
C VAL A 107 -21.91 -15.82 -7.77
N LYS A 108 -21.62 -17.12 -7.94
CA LYS A 108 -22.51 -18.24 -7.60
C LYS A 108 -22.88 -18.28 -6.12
N GLN A 109 -23.99 -18.96 -5.82
CA GLN A 109 -24.64 -18.93 -4.51
C GLN A 109 -24.38 -20.22 -3.74
N GLN A 110 -23.28 -20.34 -2.99
CA GLN A 110 -23.04 -21.52 -2.13
C GLN A 110 -22.47 -21.29 -0.72
N ASP A 111 -21.92 -20.12 -0.34
CA ASP A 111 -21.07 -20.04 0.87
C ASP A 111 -21.47 -18.94 1.89
N LEU A 112 -20.63 -18.70 2.92
CA LEU A 112 -20.94 -17.94 4.15
C LEU A 112 -21.68 -16.61 3.90
N PHE A 113 -21.14 -15.76 3.03
CA PHE A 113 -21.85 -14.58 2.52
C PHE A 113 -21.27 -14.11 1.18
N ARG A 114 -22.02 -13.25 0.49
CA ARG A 114 -21.57 -12.54 -0.70
C ARG A 114 -21.33 -11.08 -0.38
N PHE A 115 -20.25 -10.54 -0.90
CA PHE A 115 -19.91 -9.13 -0.78
C PHE A 115 -19.93 -8.51 -2.18
N TYR A 116 -20.63 -7.39 -2.31
CA TYR A 116 -20.66 -6.62 -3.56
C TYR A 116 -20.19 -5.20 -3.26
N LEU A 117 -19.25 -4.73 -4.07
CA LEU A 117 -18.67 -3.40 -4.00
C LEU A 117 -19.09 -2.62 -5.24
N ASN A 118 -19.70 -1.46 -5.03
CA ASN A 118 -19.97 -0.49 -6.08
C ASN A 118 -18.84 0.55 -6.08
N HIS A 119 -18.01 0.52 -7.11
CA HIS A 119 -16.79 1.33 -7.18
C HIS A 119 -17.08 2.83 -7.28
N LYS A 120 -18.26 3.21 -7.76
CA LYS A 120 -18.72 4.61 -7.90
C LYS A 120 -18.64 5.42 -6.60
N TYR A 121 -18.67 4.78 -5.45
CA TYR A 121 -18.70 5.45 -4.14
C TYR A 121 -17.38 5.30 -3.36
N LEU A 122 -16.34 4.74 -3.98
CA LEU A 122 -15.10 4.41 -3.28
C LEU A 122 -14.39 5.64 -2.69
N THR A 123 -14.33 6.75 -3.42
CA THR A 123 -13.72 7.98 -2.91
C THR A 123 -14.48 8.53 -1.71
N ASP A 124 -15.81 8.43 -1.71
CA ASP A 124 -16.63 8.89 -0.58
C ASP A 124 -16.36 8.04 0.67
N TYR A 125 -16.29 6.71 0.53
CA TYR A 125 -15.91 5.84 1.65
C TYR A 125 -14.47 6.06 2.10
N TYR A 126 -13.53 6.20 1.17
CA TYR A 126 -12.12 6.43 1.48
C TYR A 126 -11.93 7.73 2.29
N LYS A 127 -12.67 8.79 1.96
CA LYS A 127 -12.66 10.07 2.69
C LYS A 127 -13.23 10.00 4.11
N ALA A 128 -14.02 8.97 4.43
CA ALA A 128 -14.45 8.74 5.81
C ALA A 128 -13.28 8.32 6.71
N PHE A 129 -12.25 7.69 6.12
CA PHE A 129 -11.10 7.16 6.85
C PHE A 129 -9.81 7.95 6.64
N SER A 130 -9.64 8.60 5.49
CA SER A 130 -8.40 9.28 5.08
C SER A 130 -8.59 10.78 4.85
N ASN A 131 -7.55 11.56 5.16
CA ASN A 131 -7.48 13.00 4.87
C ASN A 131 -6.92 13.30 3.47
N GLU A 132 -6.30 12.32 2.82
CA GLU A 132 -5.67 12.46 1.51
C GLU A 132 -6.56 11.85 0.42
N ASN A 133 -6.30 12.22 -0.84
CA ASN A 133 -6.84 11.48 -1.98
C ASN A 133 -5.95 10.27 -2.31
N SER A 134 -6.46 9.32 -3.09
CA SER A 134 -5.70 8.16 -3.57
C SER A 134 -5.95 7.94 -5.04
N ALA A 135 -4.89 7.99 -5.85
CA ALA A 135 -4.98 7.76 -7.30
C ALA A 135 -5.50 6.35 -7.63
N ILE A 136 -5.20 5.36 -6.78
CA ILE A 136 -5.72 3.99 -6.94
C ILE A 136 -7.24 3.97 -6.70
N VAL A 137 -7.72 4.64 -5.65
CA VAL A 137 -9.15 4.73 -5.34
C VAL A 137 -9.91 5.46 -6.46
N GLU A 138 -9.34 6.56 -6.96
CA GLU A 138 -9.88 7.33 -8.08
C GLU A 138 -9.93 6.48 -9.37
N LEU A 139 -8.87 5.71 -9.66
CA LEU A 139 -8.82 4.79 -10.81
C LEU A 139 -9.93 3.72 -10.75
N PHE A 140 -10.13 3.10 -9.58
CA PHE A 140 -11.21 2.13 -9.41
C PHE A 140 -12.58 2.78 -9.56
N GLU A 141 -12.80 3.96 -8.96
CA GLU A 141 -14.07 4.68 -9.11
C GLU A 141 -14.37 5.11 -10.55
N GLU A 142 -13.34 5.53 -11.30
CA GLU A 142 -13.50 6.06 -12.66
C GLU A 142 -13.74 4.96 -13.69
N HIS A 143 -13.03 3.83 -13.59
CA HIS A 143 -13.00 2.81 -14.64
C HIS A 143 -13.63 1.47 -14.27
N PHE A 144 -13.77 1.14 -12.98
CA PHE A 144 -14.43 -0.09 -12.55
C PHE A 144 -15.87 0.19 -12.12
N ASN A 145 -16.77 -0.77 -12.36
CA ASN A 145 -18.20 -0.61 -12.07
C ASN A 145 -18.56 -1.33 -10.76
N PHE A 146 -18.48 -2.66 -10.78
CA PHE A 146 -18.75 -3.50 -9.63
C PHE A 146 -17.67 -4.57 -9.45
N SER A 147 -17.42 -4.91 -8.18
CA SER A 147 -16.81 -6.18 -7.81
C SER A 147 -17.77 -6.99 -6.98
N GLY A 148 -17.76 -8.30 -7.15
CA GLY A 148 -18.56 -9.22 -6.36
C GLY A 148 -17.73 -10.40 -5.93
N PHE A 149 -17.84 -10.79 -4.66
CA PHE A 149 -17.07 -11.87 -4.07
C PHE A 149 -18.01 -12.84 -3.36
N HIS A 150 -17.74 -14.12 -3.47
CA HIS A 150 -18.20 -15.13 -2.53
C HIS A 150 -17.10 -15.34 -1.49
N ILE A 151 -17.48 -15.34 -0.22
CA ILE A 151 -16.53 -15.43 0.90
C ILE A 151 -16.77 -16.73 1.65
N ASP A 152 -15.69 -17.46 1.91
CA ASP A 152 -15.65 -18.68 2.72
C ASP A 152 -14.50 -18.63 3.74
N VAL A 153 -14.52 -19.57 4.67
CA VAL A 153 -13.50 -19.76 5.70
C VAL A 153 -12.82 -21.09 5.46
N ASP A 154 -11.65 -21.05 4.79
CA ASP A 154 -10.88 -22.25 4.44
C ASP A 154 -10.29 -22.92 5.68
N SER A 155 -9.91 -22.12 6.68
CA SER A 155 -9.48 -22.60 8.00
C SER A 155 -9.80 -21.58 9.09
N ASP A 156 -9.62 -21.94 10.36
CA ASP A 156 -9.77 -21.03 11.52
C ASP A 156 -8.93 -19.73 11.40
N ARG A 157 -7.99 -19.68 10.45
CA ARG A 157 -7.04 -18.59 10.26
C ARG A 157 -7.03 -17.99 8.85
N LEU A 158 -7.85 -18.47 7.92
CA LEU A 158 -7.81 -18.03 6.53
C LEU A 158 -9.22 -17.77 6.00
N LEU A 159 -9.49 -16.51 5.68
CA LEU A 159 -10.68 -16.08 4.95
C LEU A 159 -10.34 -15.98 3.47
N ASN A 160 -11.11 -16.66 2.64
CA ASN A 160 -10.94 -16.69 1.20
C ASN A 160 -12.14 -16.03 0.53
N ALA A 161 -11.88 -15.17 -0.44
CA ALA A 161 -12.88 -14.46 -1.21
C ALA A 161 -12.57 -14.58 -2.71
N ASN A 162 -13.29 -15.40 -3.45
CA ASN A 162 -13.17 -15.41 -4.91
C ASN A 162 -14.33 -14.63 -5.54
N GLY A 163 -14.07 -13.99 -6.65
CA GLY A 163 -14.95 -12.97 -7.18
C GLY A 163 -14.63 -12.53 -8.59
N TYR A 164 -15.39 -11.54 -9.03
CA TYR A 164 -15.29 -10.97 -10.36
C TYR A 164 -15.41 -9.47 -10.29
N SER A 165 -14.68 -8.77 -11.16
CA SER A 165 -14.71 -7.32 -11.29
C SER A 165 -14.89 -6.92 -12.75
N ASN A 166 -15.83 -6.00 -13.02
CA ASN A 166 -16.08 -5.45 -14.35
C ASN A 166 -15.83 -3.94 -14.36
N GLY A 167 -15.77 -3.37 -15.57
CA GLY A 167 -15.49 -1.96 -15.74
C GLY A 167 -15.99 -1.40 -17.06
N ASP A 168 -15.70 -0.13 -17.25
CA ASP A 168 -15.98 0.61 -18.47
C ASP A 168 -15.12 0.10 -19.66
N GLN A 169 -15.21 0.77 -20.79
CA GLN A 169 -14.47 0.40 -21.99
C GLN A 169 -12.94 0.49 -21.82
N THR A 170 -12.45 1.39 -20.96
CA THR A 170 -11.02 1.55 -20.67
C THR A 170 -10.52 0.39 -19.82
N ALA A 171 -11.26 0.02 -18.77
CA ALA A 171 -10.96 -1.16 -17.97
C ALA A 171 -11.04 -2.44 -18.80
N GLN A 172 -12.03 -2.57 -19.70
CA GLN A 172 -12.12 -3.70 -20.63
C GLN A 172 -10.91 -3.76 -21.57
N SER A 173 -10.44 -2.63 -22.09
CA SER A 173 -9.21 -2.59 -22.90
C SER A 173 -7.99 -3.10 -22.12
N LEU A 174 -7.86 -2.72 -20.84
CA LEU A 174 -6.80 -3.22 -19.97
C LEU A 174 -6.93 -4.72 -19.69
N ILE A 175 -8.14 -5.19 -19.38
CA ILE A 175 -8.44 -6.61 -19.15
C ILE A 175 -8.10 -7.43 -20.40
N THR A 176 -8.58 -7.02 -21.57
CA THR A 176 -8.27 -7.72 -22.82
C THR A 176 -6.77 -7.73 -23.11
N ALA A 177 -6.08 -6.59 -22.93
CA ALA A 177 -4.63 -6.53 -23.14
C ALA A 177 -3.86 -7.48 -22.21
N LEU A 178 -4.23 -7.54 -20.92
CA LEU A 178 -3.61 -8.47 -19.96
C LEU A 178 -3.94 -9.93 -20.27
N ASN A 179 -5.18 -10.24 -20.67
CA ASN A 179 -5.59 -11.57 -21.10
C ASN A 179 -4.79 -12.04 -22.32
N ASP A 180 -4.55 -11.14 -23.28
CA ASP A 180 -3.84 -11.44 -24.53
C ASP A 180 -2.32 -11.49 -24.34
N SER A 181 -1.80 -10.89 -23.27
CA SER A 181 -0.36 -10.82 -22.96
C SER A 181 0.09 -11.82 -21.90
N GLY A 182 -0.72 -12.82 -21.54
CA GLY A 182 -0.31 -13.90 -20.64
C GLY A 182 -0.14 -13.48 -19.18
N THR A 183 0.47 -14.35 -18.39
CA THR A 183 0.68 -14.18 -16.94
C THR A 183 2.11 -14.52 -16.58
N SER A 184 2.61 -14.01 -15.46
CA SER A 184 3.95 -14.36 -14.99
C SER A 184 4.00 -14.68 -13.51
N LYS A 185 5.12 -15.27 -13.07
CA LYS A 185 5.37 -15.58 -11.67
C LYS A 185 5.71 -14.31 -10.91
N VAL A 186 5.26 -14.24 -9.66
CA VAL A 186 5.62 -13.14 -8.76
C VAL A 186 7.03 -13.39 -8.21
N THR A 187 8.06 -12.99 -8.96
CA THR A 187 9.48 -13.17 -8.60
C THR A 187 10.07 -11.96 -7.89
N VAL A 188 9.41 -10.80 -7.94
CA VAL A 188 9.91 -9.58 -7.29
C VAL A 188 10.15 -9.73 -5.78
N SER A 189 9.45 -10.65 -5.11
CA SER A 189 9.67 -10.96 -3.69
C SER A 189 11.09 -11.41 -3.35
N GLU A 190 11.86 -11.86 -4.35
CA GLU A 190 13.25 -12.26 -4.20
C GLU A 190 14.17 -11.10 -3.81
N ILE A 191 13.85 -9.88 -4.24
CA ILE A 191 14.65 -8.67 -3.97
C ILE A 191 13.97 -7.67 -3.02
N LEU A 192 12.68 -7.88 -2.71
CA LEU A 192 11.95 -7.02 -1.78
C LEU A 192 12.51 -7.21 -0.36
N PRO A 193 12.78 -6.15 0.41
CA PRO A 193 13.20 -6.28 1.81
C PRO A 193 12.06 -6.84 2.68
N GLN A 194 12.38 -7.53 3.77
CA GLN A 194 11.37 -7.96 4.77
C GLN A 194 10.57 -6.79 5.36
N GLU A 195 11.12 -5.58 5.34
CA GLU A 195 10.46 -4.32 5.68
C GLU A 195 9.36 -3.87 4.70
N THR A 196 9.06 -4.67 3.66
CA THR A 196 7.97 -4.40 2.73
C THR A 196 6.62 -4.39 3.45
N VAL A 197 5.93 -3.25 3.34
CA VAL A 197 4.58 -2.99 3.86
C VAL A 197 3.53 -3.53 2.89
N LEU A 198 3.70 -3.20 1.61
CA LEU A 198 2.87 -3.71 0.54
C LEU A 198 3.65 -3.74 -0.77
N PHE A 199 3.26 -4.62 -1.66
CA PHE A 199 3.67 -4.55 -3.06
C PHE A 199 2.55 -4.99 -3.99
N LEU A 200 2.54 -4.42 -5.19
CA LEU A 200 1.63 -4.73 -6.29
C LEU A 200 2.48 -5.13 -7.49
N SER A 201 2.40 -6.38 -7.91
CA SER A 201 3.07 -6.92 -9.09
C SER A 201 2.09 -7.08 -10.26
N PHE A 202 2.56 -6.83 -11.47
CA PHE A 202 1.88 -7.02 -12.74
C PHE A 202 2.68 -8.04 -13.54
N GLY A 203 2.01 -9.10 -13.99
CA GLY A 203 2.60 -10.20 -14.75
C GLY A 203 2.04 -10.31 -16.16
N PHE A 204 2.93 -10.61 -17.10
CA PHE A 204 2.68 -10.69 -18.54
C PHE A 204 3.86 -11.43 -19.20
N ASP A 205 3.73 -11.92 -20.44
CA ASP A 205 4.78 -12.64 -21.17
C ASP A 205 5.92 -11.71 -21.62
N GLU A 206 5.56 -10.57 -22.22
CA GLU A 206 6.51 -9.51 -22.60
C GLU A 206 5.87 -8.12 -22.49
N PHE A 207 6.56 -7.16 -21.86
CA PHE A 207 6.03 -5.80 -21.68
C PHE A 207 5.67 -5.10 -23.00
N SER A 208 6.49 -5.23 -24.04
CA SER A 208 6.22 -4.63 -25.36
C SER A 208 4.93 -5.15 -25.99
N GLU A 209 4.58 -6.42 -25.76
CA GLU A 209 3.32 -6.99 -26.25
C GLU A 209 2.13 -6.45 -25.46
N LEU A 210 2.21 -6.41 -24.12
CA LEU A 210 1.18 -5.80 -23.27
C LEU A 210 0.93 -4.33 -23.66
N HIS A 211 2.00 -3.55 -23.74
CA HIS A 211 1.92 -2.15 -24.10
C HIS A 211 1.33 -1.97 -25.50
N GLY A 212 1.76 -2.75 -26.49
CA GLY A 212 1.26 -2.72 -27.86
C GLY A 212 -0.23 -3.06 -27.95
N ASN A 213 -0.65 -4.18 -27.35
CA ASN A 213 -2.04 -4.63 -27.32
C ASN A 213 -2.95 -3.57 -26.68
N PHE A 214 -2.54 -3.00 -25.55
CA PHE A 214 -3.27 -1.93 -24.90
C PHE A 214 -3.37 -0.66 -25.76
N TYR A 215 -2.27 -0.26 -26.42
CA TYR A 215 -2.25 0.91 -27.31
C TYR A 215 -3.18 0.77 -28.51
N ASP A 216 -3.19 -0.40 -29.16
CA ASP A 216 -4.05 -0.70 -30.32
C ASP A 216 -5.54 -0.73 -29.91
N LEU A 217 -5.84 -1.30 -28.74
CA LEU A 217 -7.19 -1.28 -28.18
C LEU A 217 -7.62 0.16 -27.85
N LEU A 218 -6.78 0.96 -27.20
CA LEU A 218 -7.08 2.37 -26.93
C LEU A 218 -7.30 3.18 -28.22
N GLU A 219 -6.52 2.98 -29.28
CA GLU A 219 -6.71 3.68 -30.55
C GLU A 219 -8.09 3.40 -31.16
N SER A 220 -8.54 2.14 -31.10
CA SER A 220 -9.83 1.73 -31.67
C SER A 220 -11.02 2.08 -30.78
N GLN A 221 -10.85 2.04 -29.45
CA GLN A 221 -11.94 2.13 -28.48
C GLN A 221 -12.06 3.52 -27.83
N ASN A 222 -10.95 4.20 -27.55
CA ASN A 222 -10.92 5.53 -26.94
C ASN A 222 -9.91 6.47 -27.62
N PRO A 223 -10.21 6.94 -28.85
CA PRO A 223 -9.27 7.75 -29.65
C PRO A 223 -8.84 9.05 -28.97
N SER A 224 -9.67 9.61 -28.08
CA SER A 224 -9.33 10.84 -27.35
C SER A 224 -8.19 10.58 -26.35
N LEU A 225 -8.35 9.55 -25.51
CA LEU A 225 -7.36 9.16 -24.52
C LEU A 225 -6.06 8.70 -25.19
N PHE A 226 -6.18 7.89 -26.25
CA PHE A 226 -5.03 7.48 -27.07
C PHE A 226 -4.21 8.67 -27.58
N ASN A 227 -4.88 9.71 -28.10
CA ASN A 227 -4.19 10.90 -28.59
C ASN A 227 -3.46 11.67 -27.49
N GLU A 228 -3.99 11.69 -26.26
CA GLU A 228 -3.33 12.29 -25.11
C GLU A 228 -2.05 11.54 -24.74
N TYR A 229 -2.13 10.21 -24.59
CA TYR A 229 -0.97 9.35 -24.32
C TYR A 229 0.08 9.47 -25.42
N LYS A 230 -0.32 9.38 -26.69
CA LYS A 230 0.56 9.52 -27.86
C LYS A 230 1.28 10.87 -27.90
N GLN A 231 0.59 11.97 -27.58
CA GLN A 231 1.20 13.29 -27.50
C GLN A 231 2.15 13.41 -26.31
N GLY A 232 1.82 12.83 -25.16
CA GLY A 232 2.67 12.79 -23.97
C GLY A 232 3.97 12.05 -24.23
N ARG A 233 3.89 10.83 -24.76
CA ARG A 233 5.03 10.00 -25.18
C ARG A 233 5.94 10.75 -26.15
N LYS A 234 5.37 11.27 -27.25
CA LYS A 234 6.15 11.98 -28.27
C LYS A 234 6.88 13.20 -27.73
N LYS A 235 6.29 13.95 -26.78
CA LYS A 235 6.95 15.10 -26.15
C LYS A 235 8.22 14.70 -25.40
N ILE A 236 8.25 13.54 -24.75
CA ILE A 236 9.44 13.05 -24.05
C ILE A 236 10.48 12.53 -25.04
N GLU A 237 10.05 11.71 -26.01
CA GLU A 237 10.93 11.19 -27.06
C GLU A 237 11.62 12.33 -27.81
N ASP A 238 10.88 13.38 -28.17
CA ASP A 238 11.43 14.59 -28.82
C ASP A 238 12.31 15.44 -27.87
N LEU A 239 12.03 15.46 -26.57
CA LEU A 239 12.80 16.24 -25.58
C LEU A 239 14.16 15.63 -25.29
N VAL A 240 14.22 14.29 -25.25
CA VAL A 240 15.39 13.54 -24.82
C VAL A 240 16.06 12.83 -26.01
N GLU A 241 15.51 12.90 -27.23
CA GLU A 241 16.03 12.24 -28.42
C GLU A 241 16.15 10.70 -28.28
N ILE A 242 15.18 10.08 -27.59
CA ILE A 242 15.08 8.63 -27.40
C ILE A 242 13.81 8.07 -28.05
N ASP A 243 13.75 6.76 -28.23
CA ASP A 243 12.53 6.02 -28.57
C ASP A 243 12.17 5.10 -27.42
N LEU A 244 11.01 5.28 -26.77
CA LEU A 244 10.67 4.52 -25.56
C LEU A 244 10.56 3.02 -25.82
N GLU A 245 10.07 2.62 -27.00
CA GLU A 245 9.95 1.20 -27.36
C GLU A 245 11.33 0.55 -27.41
N ARG A 246 12.25 1.17 -28.15
CA ARG A 246 13.59 0.66 -28.37
C ARG A 246 14.49 0.80 -27.15
N ASP A 247 14.43 1.94 -26.46
CA ASP A 247 15.42 2.32 -25.45
C ASP A 247 14.95 2.06 -24.02
N PHE A 248 13.66 1.78 -23.79
CA PHE A 248 13.12 1.51 -22.45
C PHE A 248 12.30 0.21 -22.38
N TYR A 249 11.33 0.01 -23.27
CA TYR A 249 10.43 -1.16 -23.19
C TYR A 249 11.11 -2.46 -23.62
N SER A 250 12.04 -2.38 -24.57
CA SER A 250 12.66 -3.56 -25.18
C SER A 250 13.41 -4.50 -24.23
N TRP A 251 13.93 -3.97 -23.11
CA TRP A 251 14.67 -4.75 -22.12
C TRP A 251 13.80 -5.27 -20.97
N MET A 252 12.58 -4.75 -20.82
CA MET A 252 11.64 -5.18 -19.79
C MET A 252 11.13 -6.59 -20.09
N ASP A 253 11.13 -7.45 -19.08
CA ASP A 253 10.77 -8.87 -19.20
C ASP A 253 9.27 -9.08 -18.94
N ASP A 254 8.94 -9.93 -17.97
CA ASP A 254 7.62 -10.49 -17.69
C ASP A 254 6.99 -9.94 -16.39
N GLU A 255 7.70 -9.08 -15.64
CA GLU A 255 7.23 -8.60 -14.33
C GLU A 255 7.53 -7.11 -14.10
N LEU A 256 6.50 -6.37 -13.69
CA LEU A 256 6.58 -4.99 -13.20
C LEU A 256 5.94 -4.92 -11.82
N ALA A 257 6.59 -4.28 -10.86
CA ALA A 257 6.03 -4.13 -9.53
C ALA A 257 6.20 -2.74 -8.92
N PHE A 258 5.32 -2.45 -7.98
CA PHE A 258 5.39 -1.33 -7.07
C PHE A 258 5.51 -1.84 -5.66
N ALA A 259 6.39 -1.25 -4.86
CA ALA A 259 6.52 -1.62 -3.47
C ALA A 259 6.59 -0.39 -2.57
N LYS A 260 6.04 -0.53 -1.36
CA LYS A 260 6.29 0.36 -0.25
C LYS A 260 6.97 -0.44 0.84
N ALA A 261 8.17 -0.04 1.21
CA ALA A 261 8.86 -0.51 2.41
C ALA A 261 8.89 0.59 3.47
N ASP A 262 8.92 0.19 4.74
CA ASP A 262 9.05 1.12 5.86
C ASP A 262 10.07 0.62 6.87
N SER A 263 10.95 1.51 7.32
CA SER A 263 11.99 1.20 8.30
C SER A 263 12.32 2.43 9.14
N LYS A 264 12.93 2.24 10.31
CA LYS A 264 13.29 3.35 11.24
C LYS A 264 14.12 4.47 10.59
N ASN A 265 14.86 4.18 9.52
CA ASN A 265 15.75 5.11 8.83
C ASN A 265 15.17 5.66 7.51
N ILE A 266 14.04 5.12 7.07
CA ILE A 266 13.30 5.60 5.90
C ILE A 266 12.27 6.60 6.40
N SER A 267 12.35 7.82 5.89
CA SER A 267 11.29 8.77 6.17
C SER A 267 10.04 8.38 5.42
N GLU A 268 8.96 8.93 5.91
CA GLU A 268 7.61 8.73 5.44
C GLU A 268 7.38 8.86 3.92
N LYS A 269 8.07 9.81 3.29
CA LYS A 269 8.00 10.09 1.84
C LYS A 269 8.98 9.24 1.02
N GLU A 270 9.83 8.48 1.70
CA GLU A 270 10.78 7.52 1.13
C GLU A 270 10.16 6.12 1.19
N GLY A 271 10.86 5.08 0.72
CA GLY A 271 10.39 3.70 0.80
C GLY A 271 9.48 3.25 -0.35
N ILE A 272 9.10 4.14 -1.28
CA ILE A 272 8.37 3.75 -2.51
C ILE A 272 9.39 3.32 -3.58
N ALA A 273 9.14 2.18 -4.22
CA ALA A 273 9.93 1.68 -5.33
C ALA A 273 9.05 1.24 -6.51
N VAL A 274 9.55 1.45 -7.72
CA VAL A 274 9.08 0.85 -8.96
C VAL A 274 10.16 -0.13 -9.40
N ILE A 275 9.79 -1.36 -9.70
CA ILE A 275 10.71 -2.46 -9.93
C ILE A 275 10.36 -3.10 -11.26
N LEU A 276 11.32 -3.14 -12.18
CA LEU A 276 11.14 -3.69 -13.51
C LEU A 276 12.08 -4.88 -13.67
N LYS A 277 11.55 -6.06 -13.97
CA LYS A 277 12.39 -7.21 -14.32
C LYS A 277 12.95 -7.02 -15.73
N ALA A 278 14.23 -7.32 -15.90
CA ALA A 278 14.94 -7.20 -17.16
C ALA A 278 15.18 -8.58 -17.77
N LYS A 279 15.04 -8.67 -19.09
CA LYS A 279 15.37 -9.89 -19.85
C LYS A 279 16.85 -10.26 -19.68
N ASN A 280 17.68 -9.23 -19.53
CA ASN A 280 19.09 -9.31 -19.23
C ASN A 280 19.53 -8.02 -18.51
N ALA A 281 20.14 -8.15 -17.33
CA ALA A 281 20.57 -7.02 -16.54
C ALA A 281 21.60 -6.11 -17.25
N ASP A 282 22.57 -6.69 -17.97
CA ASP A 282 23.60 -5.93 -18.68
C ASP A 282 23.00 -5.08 -19.82
N ASP A 283 22.05 -5.66 -20.58
CA ASP A 283 21.34 -4.95 -21.64
C ASP A 283 20.51 -3.78 -21.08
N ALA A 284 19.79 -3.99 -19.97
CA ALA A 284 19.05 -2.94 -19.30
C ALA A 284 19.98 -1.81 -18.82
N ILE A 285 21.13 -2.15 -18.25
CA ILE A 285 22.15 -1.17 -17.83
C ILE A 285 22.68 -0.38 -19.03
N GLU A 286 22.99 -1.02 -20.15
CA GLU A 286 23.47 -0.34 -21.36
C GLU A 286 22.42 0.65 -21.88
N ARG A 287 21.16 0.22 -21.96
CA ARG A 287 20.05 1.05 -22.43
C ARG A 287 19.75 2.22 -21.50
N LEU A 288 19.75 2.00 -20.19
CA LEU A 288 19.55 3.05 -19.21
C LEU A 288 20.69 4.07 -19.24
N LYS A 289 21.95 3.65 -19.39
CA LYS A 289 23.08 4.56 -19.58
C LYS A 289 22.96 5.41 -20.85
N PHE A 290 22.45 4.82 -21.94
CA PHE A 290 22.14 5.59 -23.15
C PHE A 290 21.08 6.65 -22.88
N VAL A 291 19.97 6.29 -22.22
CA VAL A 291 18.91 7.23 -21.83
C VAL A 291 19.46 8.33 -20.91
N GLU A 292 20.29 8.00 -19.92
CA GLU A 292 20.96 8.98 -19.06
C GLU A 292 21.84 9.95 -19.85
N GLN A 293 22.66 9.43 -20.77
CA GLN A 293 23.52 10.26 -21.61
C GLN A 293 22.67 11.26 -22.42
N GLN A 294 21.58 10.77 -23.01
CA GLN A 294 20.67 11.60 -23.78
C GLN A 294 19.98 12.67 -22.91
N ILE A 295 19.59 12.34 -21.67
CA ILE A 295 19.09 13.33 -20.72
C ILE A 295 20.18 14.35 -20.36
N ALA A 296 21.42 13.93 -20.15
CA ALA A 296 22.55 14.80 -19.81
C ALA A 296 22.89 15.78 -20.93
N GLU A 297 22.80 15.35 -22.18
CA GLU A 297 23.07 16.19 -23.35
C GLU A 297 21.95 17.20 -23.60
N ASN A 298 20.70 16.83 -23.30
CA ASN A 298 19.51 17.62 -23.66
C ASN A 298 18.88 18.40 -22.48
N THR A 299 19.35 18.22 -21.24
CA THR A 299 18.80 18.88 -20.04
C THR A 299 19.90 19.38 -19.09
N PRO A 300 19.64 20.38 -18.23
CA PRO A 300 20.64 20.91 -17.28
C PRO A 300 20.88 20.00 -16.05
N VAL A 301 20.52 18.72 -16.14
CA VAL A 301 20.55 17.76 -15.04
C VAL A 301 21.99 17.35 -14.73
N LYS A 302 22.31 17.23 -13.43
CA LYS A 302 23.60 16.68 -12.98
C LYS A 302 23.44 15.21 -12.63
N PHE A 303 24.13 14.36 -13.37
CA PHE A 303 24.23 12.94 -13.08
C PHE A 303 25.20 12.68 -11.95
N LYS A 304 24.84 11.74 -11.09
CA LYS A 304 25.68 11.24 -10.01
C LYS A 304 25.49 9.73 -9.92
N GLU A 305 26.59 9.03 -9.97
CA GLU A 305 26.68 7.61 -9.66
C GLU A 305 27.34 7.49 -8.28
N VAL A 306 26.77 6.67 -7.40
CA VAL A 306 27.33 6.35 -6.09
C VAL A 306 27.48 4.84 -6.01
N ASP A 307 28.69 4.37 -5.65
CA ASP A 307 28.90 2.97 -5.30
C ASP A 307 28.44 2.72 -3.86
N TYR A 308 27.67 1.65 -3.67
CA TYR A 308 27.26 1.18 -2.36
C TYR A 308 27.32 -0.34 -2.33
N ARG A 309 28.30 -0.89 -1.59
CA ARG A 309 28.55 -2.34 -1.48
C ARG A 309 28.71 -3.04 -2.85
N GLY A 310 29.31 -2.35 -3.82
CA GLY A 310 29.48 -2.88 -5.18
C GLY A 310 28.26 -2.68 -6.10
N TYR A 311 27.15 -2.17 -5.58
CA TYR A 311 25.99 -1.76 -6.38
C TYR A 311 26.13 -0.29 -6.79
N LYS A 312 25.86 -0.01 -8.07
CA LYS A 312 25.79 1.37 -8.58
C LYS A 312 24.40 1.92 -8.34
N ILE A 313 24.33 3.05 -7.64
CA ILE A 313 23.11 3.85 -7.50
C ILE A 313 23.24 5.07 -8.41
N ASN A 314 22.43 5.09 -9.46
CA ASN A 314 22.41 6.13 -10.49
C ASN A 314 21.26 7.10 -10.24
N TYR A 315 21.37 8.31 -10.75
CA TYR A 315 20.35 9.35 -10.61
C TYR A 315 19.74 9.74 -11.96
N LEU A 316 18.42 9.64 -12.07
CA LEU A 316 17.64 9.89 -13.28
C LEU A 316 16.67 11.06 -13.03
N ASP A 317 17.12 12.30 -13.24
CA ASP A 317 16.31 13.51 -12.98
C ASP A 317 15.42 13.87 -14.18
N LEU A 318 14.39 13.08 -14.45
CA LEU A 318 13.44 13.39 -15.52
C LEU A 318 12.01 13.42 -15.01
N LYS A 319 11.59 14.62 -14.60
CA LYS A 319 10.24 14.85 -14.10
C LYS A 319 9.19 14.43 -15.13
N GLY A 320 8.29 13.53 -14.71
CA GLY A 320 7.16 13.07 -15.53
C GLY A 320 7.49 11.94 -16.50
N PHE A 321 8.74 11.45 -16.53
CA PHE A 321 9.12 10.28 -17.35
C PHE A 321 8.30 9.04 -16.99
N PHE A 322 8.28 8.66 -15.71
CA PHE A 322 7.55 7.48 -15.25
C PHE A 322 6.03 7.63 -15.37
N LYS A 323 5.50 8.84 -15.08
CA LYS A 323 4.09 9.18 -15.31
C LYS A 323 3.65 8.89 -16.75
N LEU A 324 4.50 9.20 -17.73
CA LEU A 324 4.18 9.03 -19.14
C LEU A 324 4.37 7.60 -19.65
N ILE A 325 5.20 6.81 -18.99
CA ILE A 325 5.41 5.39 -19.32
C ILE A 325 4.23 4.54 -18.83
N ALA A 326 3.74 4.80 -17.62
CA ALA A 326 2.79 3.87 -17.01
C ALA A 326 1.70 4.53 -16.14
N GLY A 327 1.46 5.82 -16.35
CA GLY A 327 0.27 6.53 -15.89
C GLY A 327 0.38 7.13 -14.48
N SER A 328 -0.77 7.53 -13.93
CA SER A 328 -0.87 8.20 -12.62
C SER A 328 -0.40 7.33 -11.44
N LEU A 329 -0.40 6.00 -11.57
CA LEU A 329 0.16 5.09 -10.56
C LEU A 329 1.65 5.35 -10.30
N PHE A 330 2.35 5.95 -11.27
CA PHE A 330 3.77 6.30 -11.19
C PHE A 330 4.01 7.76 -10.82
N ASP A 331 2.97 8.55 -10.50
CA ASP A 331 3.12 9.94 -10.03
C ASP A 331 3.95 10.03 -8.75
N ALA A 332 3.99 8.95 -7.97
CA ALA A 332 4.81 8.85 -6.78
C ALA A 332 6.32 8.89 -7.08
N ILE A 333 6.77 8.66 -8.32
CA ILE A 333 8.18 8.64 -8.73
C ILE A 333 8.47 9.81 -9.69
N GLU A 334 9.01 10.91 -9.17
CA GLU A 334 9.28 12.12 -9.97
C GLU A 334 10.74 12.24 -10.44
N LYS A 335 11.69 11.86 -9.59
CA LYS A 335 13.14 12.05 -9.82
C LYS A 335 13.91 10.85 -9.26
N PRO A 336 13.71 9.65 -9.84
CA PRO A 336 14.24 8.46 -9.21
C PRO A 336 15.75 8.37 -9.31
N TYR A 337 16.31 7.79 -8.27
CA TYR A 337 17.50 7.00 -8.37
C TYR A 337 17.14 5.61 -8.86
N TYR A 338 18.09 4.91 -9.46
CA TYR A 338 17.93 3.48 -9.69
C TYR A 338 19.20 2.68 -9.40
N THR A 339 19.00 1.40 -9.16
CA THR A 339 20.06 0.40 -9.06
C THR A 339 19.59 -0.90 -9.72
N VAL A 340 20.50 -1.82 -9.95
CA VAL A 340 20.19 -3.14 -10.51
C VAL A 340 20.57 -4.20 -9.49
N ILE A 341 19.62 -5.03 -9.11
CA ILE A 341 19.78 -6.13 -8.15
C ILE A 341 19.33 -7.39 -8.87
N ASP A 342 20.26 -8.32 -9.09
CA ASP A 342 20.08 -9.46 -9.99
C ASP A 342 19.52 -9.02 -11.35
N ASP A 343 18.37 -9.55 -11.76
CA ASP A 343 17.71 -9.21 -13.01
C ASP A 343 16.68 -8.07 -12.87
N PHE A 344 16.64 -7.37 -11.73
CA PHE A 344 15.67 -6.31 -11.46
C PHE A 344 16.29 -4.92 -11.46
N VAL A 345 15.67 -4.00 -12.19
CA VAL A 345 15.96 -2.56 -12.11
C VAL A 345 15.00 -1.92 -11.10
N VAL A 346 15.56 -1.41 -10.00
CA VAL A 346 14.80 -0.82 -8.89
C VAL A 346 14.92 0.70 -8.93
N PHE A 347 13.81 1.40 -9.16
CA PHE A 347 13.70 2.86 -9.15
C PHE A 347 13.07 3.35 -7.84
N SER A 348 13.61 4.41 -7.25
CA SER A 348 13.02 5.08 -6.08
C SER A 348 13.43 6.55 -6.00
N ASN A 349 12.56 7.42 -5.47
CA ASN A 349 12.92 8.82 -5.20
C ASN A 349 13.97 9.00 -4.09
N SER A 350 14.34 7.92 -3.38
CA SER A 350 15.35 8.00 -2.32
C SER A 350 16.42 6.92 -2.47
N PRO A 351 17.71 7.31 -2.42
CA PRO A 351 18.79 6.35 -2.39
C PRO A 351 18.80 5.56 -1.09
N LYS A 352 18.14 6.02 0.00
CA LYS A 352 17.97 5.21 1.21
C LYS A 352 17.06 4.01 0.97
N THR A 353 16.02 4.18 0.15
CA THR A 353 15.16 3.05 -0.27
C THR A 353 15.98 2.03 -1.04
N LEU A 354 16.77 2.46 -2.02
CA LEU A 354 17.59 1.53 -2.81
C LEU A 354 18.63 0.81 -1.95
N LYS A 355 19.24 1.52 -1.00
CA LYS A 355 20.15 0.90 -0.03
C LYS A 355 19.46 -0.13 0.86
N LEU A 356 18.20 0.07 1.24
CA LEU A 356 17.45 -0.94 2.00
C LEU A 356 17.30 -2.24 1.18
N PHE A 357 17.00 -2.12 -0.12
CA PHE A 357 16.90 -3.30 -0.99
C PHE A 357 18.26 -4.00 -1.15
N ILE A 358 19.33 -3.23 -1.37
CA ILE A 358 20.70 -3.75 -1.44
C ILE A 358 21.11 -4.44 -0.12
N ASP A 359 20.83 -3.81 1.02
CA ASP A 359 21.15 -4.35 2.34
C ASP A 359 20.37 -5.65 2.61
N ALA A 360 19.11 -5.73 2.20
CA ALA A 360 18.30 -6.94 2.30
C ALA A 360 18.89 -8.09 1.47
N GLN A 361 19.31 -7.82 0.23
CA GLN A 361 19.98 -8.80 -0.62
C GLN A 361 21.29 -9.30 0.01
N GLU A 362 22.16 -8.37 0.42
CA GLU A 362 23.48 -8.66 1.00
C GLU A 362 23.41 -9.40 2.34
N THR A 363 22.29 -9.31 3.05
CA THR A 363 22.10 -9.93 4.36
C THR A 363 21.12 -11.10 4.36
N GLU A 364 20.64 -11.54 3.19
CA GLU A 364 19.65 -12.62 3.04
C GLU A 364 18.38 -12.34 3.87
N LYS A 365 17.91 -11.08 3.83
CA LYS A 365 16.70 -10.60 4.52
C LYS A 365 15.67 -10.04 3.54
N THR A 366 15.50 -10.75 2.44
CA THR A 366 14.47 -10.44 1.45
C THR A 366 13.15 -11.12 1.85
N LEU A 367 12.06 -10.70 1.22
CA LEU A 367 10.70 -11.10 1.57
C LEU A 367 10.50 -12.59 1.30
N VAL A 368 11.15 -13.14 0.28
CA VAL A 368 11.14 -14.59 0.00
C VAL A 368 11.83 -15.42 1.09
N GLU A 369 12.64 -14.82 1.96
CA GLU A 369 13.23 -15.51 3.12
C GLU A 369 12.31 -15.47 4.36
N ASP A 370 11.17 -14.78 4.29
CA ASP A 370 10.17 -14.75 5.35
C ASP A 370 9.21 -15.95 5.24
N GLU A 371 9.27 -16.87 6.21
CA GLU A 371 8.43 -18.07 6.25
C GLU A 371 6.93 -17.75 6.28
N TYR A 372 6.51 -16.65 6.94
CA TYR A 372 5.10 -16.25 7.00
C TYR A 372 4.62 -15.70 5.65
N TYR A 373 5.49 -14.99 4.94
CA TYR A 373 5.20 -14.56 3.57
C TYR A 373 5.03 -15.76 2.64
N ASN A 374 5.96 -16.72 2.68
CA ASN A 374 5.89 -17.89 1.79
C ASN A 374 4.64 -18.74 2.06
N TYR A 375 4.31 -19.01 3.32
CA TYR A 375 3.09 -19.74 3.66
C TYR A 375 1.84 -19.04 3.10
N PHE A 376 1.79 -17.71 3.19
CA PHE A 376 0.69 -16.92 2.66
C PHE A 376 0.65 -16.90 1.13
N LYS A 377 1.82 -16.78 0.47
CA LYS A 377 1.96 -16.81 -0.99
C LYS A 377 1.54 -18.15 -1.59
N ASP A 378 1.81 -19.25 -0.90
CA ASP A 378 1.47 -20.62 -1.35
C ASP A 378 -0.05 -20.85 -1.47
N GLU A 379 -0.87 -20.00 -0.87
CA GLU A 379 -2.32 -20.04 -1.01
C GLU A 379 -2.81 -19.48 -2.36
N PHE A 380 -1.95 -18.76 -3.09
CA PHE A 380 -2.24 -18.15 -4.39
C PHE A 380 -1.75 -18.99 -5.57
N SER A 381 -2.18 -18.62 -6.78
CA SER A 381 -1.67 -19.24 -8.00
C SER A 381 -0.18 -18.90 -8.18
N SER A 382 0.57 -19.79 -8.83
CA SER A 382 2.00 -19.54 -9.09
C SER A 382 2.22 -18.39 -10.07
N GLU A 383 1.23 -18.10 -10.92
CA GLU A 383 1.28 -17.08 -11.98
C GLU A 383 -0.03 -16.27 -11.96
N SER A 384 0.05 -14.97 -12.24
CA SER A 384 -1.12 -14.07 -12.26
C SER A 384 -0.88 -12.85 -13.14
N ASN A 385 -1.96 -12.13 -13.50
CA ASN A 385 -1.82 -10.83 -14.17
C ASN A 385 -1.53 -9.71 -13.17
N VAL A 386 -2.15 -9.74 -12.00
CA VAL A 386 -1.92 -8.76 -10.94
C VAL A 386 -1.90 -9.47 -9.60
N PHE A 387 -0.89 -9.18 -8.78
CA PHE A 387 -0.78 -9.69 -7.42
C PHE A 387 -0.49 -8.56 -6.44
N LEU A 388 -1.35 -8.38 -5.45
CA LEU A 388 -1.18 -7.46 -4.34
C LEU A 388 -0.91 -8.25 -3.07
N TYR A 389 0.13 -7.85 -2.34
CA TYR A 389 0.41 -8.30 -0.98
C TYR A 389 0.45 -7.09 -0.05
N VAL A 390 -0.11 -7.25 1.14
CA VAL A 390 -0.11 -6.25 2.21
C VAL A 390 0.18 -6.93 3.54
N ASP A 391 1.21 -6.46 4.23
CA ASP A 391 1.46 -6.72 5.64
C ASP A 391 0.68 -5.67 6.45
N THR A 392 -0.43 -6.08 7.05
CA THR A 392 -1.35 -5.17 7.74
C THR A 392 -0.75 -4.60 9.02
N ASN A 393 0.12 -5.35 9.70
CA ASN A 393 0.78 -4.88 10.91
C ASN A 393 1.77 -3.75 10.59
N LYS A 394 2.56 -3.89 9.52
CA LYS A 394 3.43 -2.81 9.03
C LYS A 394 2.61 -1.64 8.45
N LEU A 395 1.48 -1.93 7.79
CA LEU A 395 0.63 -0.91 7.19
C LEU A 395 -0.02 0.00 8.24
N ILE A 396 -0.44 -0.52 9.39
CA ILE A 396 -1.05 0.27 10.46
C ILE A 396 -0.13 1.42 10.90
N ASP A 397 1.14 1.13 11.13
CA ASP A 397 2.13 2.14 11.52
C ASP A 397 2.43 3.11 10.36
N ALA A 398 2.58 2.59 9.13
CA ALA A 398 2.83 3.41 7.94
C ALA A 398 1.64 4.31 7.56
N SER A 399 0.42 3.93 7.92
CA SER A 399 -0.83 4.58 7.46
C SER A 399 -1.40 5.62 8.43
N ALA A 400 -0.99 5.61 9.71
CA ALA A 400 -1.63 6.38 10.79
C ALA A 400 -1.83 7.88 10.51
N LYS A 401 -0.93 8.50 9.76
CA LYS A 401 -0.93 9.91 9.34
C LYS A 401 -1.90 10.25 8.20
N TYR A 402 -2.21 9.28 7.34
CA TYR A 402 -3.21 9.45 6.28
C TYR A 402 -4.61 9.40 6.89
N LEU A 403 -4.77 8.68 8.01
CA LEU A 403 -6.04 8.55 8.69
C LEU A 403 -6.56 9.87 9.28
N THR A 404 -7.89 10.04 9.26
CA THR A 404 -8.57 11.09 10.03
C THR A 404 -8.27 10.96 11.52
N SER A 405 -8.50 12.02 12.29
CA SER A 405 -8.25 11.97 13.73
C SER A 405 -9.13 10.93 14.44
N SER A 406 -10.40 10.83 14.03
CA SER A 406 -11.34 9.82 14.55
C SER A 406 -10.92 8.40 14.17
N SER A 407 -10.55 8.15 12.91
CA SER A 407 -10.11 6.82 12.49
C SER A 407 -8.81 6.39 13.18
N ARG A 408 -7.90 7.33 13.45
CA ARG A 408 -6.70 7.04 14.24
C ARG A 408 -7.04 6.67 15.68
N GLU A 409 -7.95 7.41 16.32
CA GLU A 409 -8.40 7.10 17.67
C GLU A 409 -9.07 5.71 17.74
N GLU A 410 -9.92 5.38 16.76
CA GLU A 410 -10.59 4.09 16.67
C GLU A 410 -9.61 2.94 16.42
N LEU A 411 -8.62 3.14 15.55
CA LEU A 411 -7.56 2.18 15.29
C LEU A 411 -6.74 1.90 16.55
N GLU A 412 -6.35 2.94 17.30
CA GLU A 412 -5.59 2.78 18.55
C GLU A 412 -6.42 2.08 19.64
N LEU A 413 -7.71 2.43 19.78
CA LEU A 413 -8.62 1.77 20.73
C LEU A 413 -8.80 0.28 20.45
N ASN A 414 -8.70 -0.13 19.19
CA ASN A 414 -8.92 -1.49 18.73
C ASN A 414 -7.65 -2.15 18.17
N LYS A 415 -6.46 -1.63 18.52
CA LYS A 415 -5.18 -2.04 17.90
C LYS A 415 -4.95 -3.55 17.99
N THR A 416 -5.26 -4.15 19.14
CA THR A 416 -5.16 -5.61 19.34
C THR A 416 -6.03 -6.40 18.38
N PHE A 417 -7.25 -5.94 18.08
CA PHE A 417 -8.13 -6.61 17.14
C PHE A 417 -7.59 -6.51 15.72
N PHE A 418 -7.17 -5.31 15.30
CA PHE A 418 -6.62 -5.11 13.95
C PHE A 418 -5.31 -5.86 13.71
N SER A 419 -4.46 -6.01 14.74
CA SER A 419 -3.21 -6.77 14.61
C SER A 419 -3.39 -8.27 14.40
N GLN A 420 -4.57 -8.81 14.71
CA GLN A 420 -4.89 -10.22 14.44
C GLN A 420 -5.04 -10.49 12.94
N PHE A 421 -5.35 -9.48 12.14
CA PHE A 421 -5.24 -9.60 10.69
C PHE A 421 -3.78 -9.31 10.36
N THR A 422 -3.06 -10.29 9.82
CA THR A 422 -1.61 -10.17 9.63
C THR A 422 -1.23 -9.86 8.19
N GLN A 423 -1.97 -10.42 7.23
CA GLN A 423 -1.70 -10.31 5.81
C GLN A 423 -3.00 -10.25 5.01
N ILE A 424 -2.98 -9.43 3.95
CA ILE A 424 -4.01 -9.39 2.93
C ILE A 424 -3.33 -9.62 1.58
N GLY A 425 -3.95 -10.41 0.73
CA GLY A 425 -3.50 -10.68 -0.61
C GLY A 425 -4.66 -10.61 -1.59
N LEU A 426 -4.39 -10.14 -2.80
CA LEU A 426 -5.36 -10.10 -3.90
C LEU A 426 -4.66 -10.48 -5.20
N GLU A 427 -5.15 -11.52 -5.83
CA GLU A 427 -4.76 -11.97 -7.17
C GLU A 427 -5.89 -11.60 -8.14
N LEU A 428 -5.52 -10.99 -9.27
CA LEU A 428 -6.43 -10.76 -10.39
C LEU A 428 -5.90 -11.49 -11.62
N THR A 429 -6.81 -12.21 -12.28
CA THR A 429 -6.57 -12.90 -13.54
C THR A 429 -7.55 -12.37 -14.57
N ALA A 430 -7.03 -11.83 -15.67
CA ALA A 430 -7.83 -11.30 -16.75
C ALA A 430 -8.47 -12.46 -17.51
N GLN A 431 -9.79 -12.41 -17.69
CA GLN A 431 -10.52 -13.42 -18.44
C GLN A 431 -11.63 -12.78 -19.27
N GLU A 432 -11.50 -12.86 -20.59
CA GLU A 432 -12.43 -12.28 -21.56
C GLU A 432 -12.65 -10.77 -21.34
N SER A 433 -13.70 -10.38 -20.59
CA SER A 433 -14.09 -8.99 -20.30
C SER A 433 -14.17 -8.65 -18.82
N VAL A 434 -13.77 -9.55 -17.93
CA VAL A 434 -13.77 -9.36 -16.46
C VAL A 434 -12.42 -9.76 -15.86
N PHE A 435 -12.12 -9.24 -14.68
CA PHE A 435 -11.09 -9.85 -13.83
C PHE A 435 -11.73 -10.89 -12.93
N GLU A 436 -11.28 -12.13 -13.01
CA GLU A 436 -11.41 -13.06 -11.91
C GLU A 436 -10.51 -12.58 -10.76
N SER A 437 -11.03 -12.57 -9.54
CA SER A 437 -10.38 -12.01 -8.37
C SER A 437 -10.33 -13.07 -7.27
N LYS A 438 -9.17 -13.27 -6.65
CA LYS A 438 -9.00 -14.13 -5.48
C LYS A 438 -8.33 -13.32 -4.39
N ALA A 439 -9.05 -13.06 -3.31
CA ALA A 439 -8.53 -12.32 -2.17
C ALA A 439 -8.44 -13.22 -0.94
N MET A 440 -7.36 -13.07 -0.18
CA MET A 440 -7.17 -13.79 1.07
C MET A 440 -6.85 -12.84 2.20
N ILE A 441 -7.38 -13.16 3.37
CA ILE A 441 -7.08 -12.45 4.60
C ILE A 441 -6.64 -13.49 5.63
N HIS A 442 -5.39 -13.39 6.07
CA HIS A 442 -4.89 -14.22 7.15
C HIS A 442 -5.24 -13.59 8.50
N TYR A 443 -5.80 -14.42 9.39
CA TYR A 443 -6.27 -14.06 10.71
C TYR A 443 -5.62 -14.95 11.77
N ASP A 444 -4.87 -14.36 12.68
CA ASP A 444 -4.32 -15.04 13.85
C ASP A 444 -4.87 -14.43 15.14
N LYS A 445 -5.86 -15.12 15.72
CA LYS A 445 -6.48 -14.75 17.00
C LYS A 445 -5.48 -14.66 18.16
N ASP A 446 -4.37 -15.41 18.07
CA ASP A 446 -3.37 -15.53 19.11
C ASP A 446 -2.20 -14.54 18.88
N TYR A 447 -2.28 -13.68 17.85
CA TYR A 447 -1.26 -12.70 17.53
C TYR A 447 -1.11 -11.67 18.64
N ASP A 448 -0.01 -11.77 19.40
CA ASP A 448 0.36 -10.83 20.45
C ASP A 448 1.34 -9.78 19.92
N HIS A 449 0.77 -8.73 19.34
CA HIS A 449 1.53 -7.61 18.79
C HIS A 449 2.42 -6.93 19.84
N GLU A 450 1.97 -6.80 21.09
CA GLU A 450 2.77 -6.15 22.14
C GLU A 450 3.96 -7.00 22.54
N ALA A 451 3.78 -8.32 22.67
CA ALA A 451 4.87 -9.26 22.91
C ALA A 451 5.88 -9.24 21.76
N LEU A 452 5.45 -9.28 20.50
CA LEU A 452 6.34 -9.24 19.33
C LEU A 452 7.13 -7.93 19.26
N GLN A 453 6.49 -6.78 19.45
CA GLN A 453 7.21 -5.50 19.50
C GLN A 453 8.20 -5.45 20.67
N GLN A 454 7.85 -6.06 21.81
CA GLN A 454 8.76 -6.14 22.95
C GLN A 454 9.94 -7.08 22.66
N GLU A 455 9.70 -8.23 22.03
CA GLU A 455 10.73 -9.15 21.56
C GLU A 455 11.65 -8.46 20.55
N GLU A 456 11.13 -7.78 19.54
CA GLU A 456 11.95 -7.00 18.59
C GLU A 456 12.78 -5.91 19.28
N ARG A 457 12.18 -5.16 20.22
CA ARG A 457 12.91 -4.14 21.00
C ARG A 457 13.99 -4.75 21.90
N THR A 458 13.87 -6.02 22.25
CA THR A 458 14.79 -6.73 23.16
C THR A 458 15.71 -7.72 22.45
N LYS A 459 15.49 -8.00 21.16
CA LYS A 459 16.25 -8.96 20.35
C LYS A 459 17.74 -8.61 20.30
N ASP A 460 18.04 -7.32 20.26
CA ASP A 460 19.41 -6.78 20.25
C ASP A 460 19.89 -6.31 21.63
N LEU A 461 19.04 -6.40 22.66
CA LEU A 461 19.43 -6.09 24.03
C LEU A 461 20.09 -7.34 24.64
N PRO A 462 21.37 -7.28 25.07
CA PRO A 462 21.95 -8.38 25.83
C PRO A 462 21.06 -8.66 27.05
N LEU A 463 20.66 -9.93 27.22
CA LEU A 463 19.69 -10.47 28.21
C LEU A 463 19.97 -10.11 29.69
N ASP A 464 21.00 -9.33 29.96
CA ASP A 464 21.53 -9.03 31.27
C ASP A 464 21.09 -7.68 31.84
N PHE A 465 19.97 -7.03 31.47
CA PHE A 465 19.59 -5.75 32.12
C PHE A 465 18.12 -5.55 32.53
N VAL A 466 17.75 -6.14 33.68
CA VAL A 466 16.83 -5.48 34.63
C VAL A 466 17.63 -4.98 35.83
N THR A 467 18.23 -3.81 35.68
CA THR A 467 18.56 -2.92 36.79
C THR A 467 18.48 -1.51 36.22
N ILE A 468 17.77 -0.61 36.90
CA ILE A 468 17.70 0.80 36.55
C ILE A 468 19.15 1.33 36.50
N ARG A 469 19.71 1.44 35.29
CA ARG A 469 21.11 1.83 35.08
C ARG A 469 21.18 3.33 34.83
N LYS A 470 22.00 4.01 35.65
CA LYS A 470 22.78 5.17 35.18
C LYS A 470 23.28 4.84 33.78
N GLU A 471 23.10 5.72 32.81
CA GLU A 471 23.64 5.58 31.45
C GLU A 471 25.10 5.07 31.50
N GLU A 472 25.28 3.76 31.36
CA GLU A 472 26.57 3.10 31.29
C GLU A 472 26.83 2.89 29.80
N ILE A 473 27.83 3.60 29.29
CA ILE A 473 28.31 3.45 27.92
C ILE A 473 28.91 2.04 27.81
N SER A 474 28.29 1.13 27.05
CA SER A 474 28.86 -0.20 26.78
C SER A 474 30.11 -0.06 25.92
N LYS A 475 31.21 -0.71 26.29
CA LYS A 475 32.45 -0.66 25.49
C LYS A 475 32.32 -1.44 24.17
N GLU A 476 31.51 -2.50 24.14
CA GLU A 476 31.33 -3.32 22.94
C GLU A 476 30.55 -2.56 21.85
N THR A 477 29.58 -1.72 22.23
CA THR A 477 28.68 -1.07 21.27
C THR A 477 28.88 0.45 21.17
N VAL A 478 29.78 1.06 21.96
CA VAL A 478 29.94 2.52 21.97
C VAL A 478 30.32 3.10 20.61
N PHE A 479 31.04 2.35 19.79
CA PHE A 479 31.42 2.79 18.45
C PHE A 479 30.52 2.18 17.37
N ASP A 480 29.43 1.50 17.72
CA ASP A 480 28.43 1.08 16.75
C ASP A 480 27.55 2.28 16.36
N ILE A 481 27.94 2.92 15.26
CA ILE A 481 27.33 4.17 14.81
C ILE A 481 26.30 3.79 13.77
N PRO A 482 25.03 4.17 13.98
CA PRO A 482 24.01 3.96 12.97
C PRO A 482 24.48 4.53 11.63
N PRO A 483 24.21 3.84 10.51
CA PRO A 483 24.64 4.29 9.21
C PRO A 483 24.23 5.75 8.97
N ILE A 484 25.18 6.55 8.49
CA ILE A 484 24.98 7.99 8.30
C ILE A 484 24.52 8.25 6.87
N PHE A 485 23.32 8.79 6.73
CA PHE A 485 22.69 9.03 5.43
C PHE A 485 22.41 10.51 5.20
N PRO A 486 23.29 11.23 4.48
CA PRO A 486 22.99 12.58 4.05
C PRO A 486 21.90 12.60 2.97
N ASP A 487 20.92 13.48 3.13
CA ASP A 487 19.90 13.75 2.10
C ASP A 487 20.48 14.53 0.91
N ASP A 488 21.60 15.23 1.12
CA ASP A 488 22.32 15.99 0.11
C ASP A 488 23.75 15.45 -0.07
N PHE A 489 23.95 14.67 -1.13
CA PHE A 489 25.23 14.09 -1.52
C PHE A 489 26.22 15.12 -2.09
N THR A 490 25.87 16.41 -2.19
CA THR A 490 26.82 17.50 -2.51
C THR A 490 27.40 18.17 -1.26
N ALA A 491 26.85 17.88 -0.08
CA ALA A 491 27.26 18.54 1.14
C ALA A 491 28.66 18.07 1.56
N ASN A 492 29.51 19.01 1.99
CA ASN A 492 30.84 18.69 2.54
C ASN A 492 30.77 18.04 3.94
N PHE A 493 29.60 18.08 4.59
CA PHE A 493 29.36 17.48 5.89
C PHE A 493 27.87 17.18 6.09
N TYR A 494 27.56 16.17 6.89
CA TYR A 494 26.23 15.87 7.41
C TYR A 494 26.14 16.33 8.88
N GLU A 495 25.01 16.91 9.28
CA GLU A 495 24.74 17.26 10.67
C GLU A 495 23.32 16.87 11.10
N GLN A 496 23.21 16.30 12.29
CA GLN A 496 21.92 16.04 12.96
C GLN A 496 21.82 16.91 14.21
N LYS A 497 20.64 17.45 14.51
CA LYS A 497 20.36 18.26 15.70
C LYS A 497 19.39 17.54 16.64
N TYR A 498 19.53 17.80 17.94
CA TYR A 498 18.53 17.47 18.94
C TYR A 498 17.31 18.39 18.80
N THR A 499 16.20 18.01 19.45
CA THR A 499 14.98 18.84 19.56
C THR A 499 15.22 20.20 20.20
N ASN A 500 16.26 20.34 21.02
CA ASN A 500 16.69 21.61 21.62
C ASN A 500 17.54 22.50 20.68
N GLY A 501 17.74 22.08 19.43
CA GLY A 501 18.52 22.80 18.41
C GLY A 501 20.04 22.62 18.47
N LYS A 502 20.59 21.96 19.51
CA LYS A 502 22.04 21.68 19.60
C LYS A 502 22.42 20.55 18.65
N ILE A 503 23.67 20.57 18.17
CA ILE A 503 24.21 19.51 17.31
C ILE A 503 24.27 18.20 18.10
N LYS A 504 23.61 17.17 17.58
CA LYS A 504 23.68 15.79 18.05
C LYS A 504 24.90 15.08 17.45
N MET A 505 25.10 15.20 16.15
CA MET A 505 26.27 14.64 15.48
C MET A 505 26.68 15.45 14.24
N LYS A 506 27.94 15.30 13.84
CA LYS A 506 28.49 15.89 12.61
C LYS A 506 29.58 15.00 12.03
N VAL A 507 29.51 14.75 10.73
CA VAL A 507 30.54 14.00 9.96
C VAL A 507 30.87 14.73 8.67
N TYR A 508 32.13 14.66 8.22
CA TYR A 508 32.53 15.14 6.91
C TYR A 508 32.24 14.10 5.85
N LEU A 509 31.94 14.57 4.65
CA LEU A 509 31.57 13.72 3.52
C LEU A 509 32.50 14.00 2.35
N LYS A 510 32.77 12.95 1.59
CA LYS A 510 33.33 13.02 0.24
C LYS A 510 32.42 12.22 -0.66
N ASP A 511 31.89 12.87 -1.70
CA ASP A 511 30.93 12.27 -2.64
C ASP A 511 29.70 11.63 -1.96
N GLY A 512 29.28 12.22 -0.82
CA GLY A 512 28.14 11.76 -0.03
C GLY A 512 28.38 10.52 0.84
N ILE A 513 29.62 10.02 0.86
CA ILE A 513 30.08 8.94 1.74
C ILE A 513 30.81 9.56 2.95
N PRO A 514 30.64 9.05 4.18
CA PRO A 514 31.44 9.48 5.33
C PRO A 514 32.95 9.38 5.05
N ASP A 515 33.62 10.52 4.98
CA ASP A 515 35.06 10.62 4.79
C ASP A 515 35.56 11.87 5.55
N GLY A 516 36.29 11.61 6.62
CA GLY A 516 36.83 12.62 7.50
C GLY A 516 36.23 12.59 8.90
N ARG A 517 36.29 13.74 9.58
CA ARG A 517 36.11 13.79 11.05
C ARG A 517 34.66 13.53 11.45
N TYR A 518 34.47 12.64 12.42
CA TYR A 518 33.19 12.37 13.08
C TYR A 518 33.18 12.92 14.51
N LYS A 519 32.06 13.52 14.91
CA LYS A 519 31.77 13.90 16.29
C LYS A 519 30.30 13.66 16.64
N GLU A 520 30.07 13.13 17.84
CA GLU A 520 28.75 13.02 18.47
C GLU A 520 28.77 13.72 19.83
N TYR A 521 27.65 14.31 20.23
CA TYR A 521 27.50 15.09 21.45
C TYR A 521 26.31 14.61 22.28
N TYR A 522 26.41 14.75 23.60
CA TYR A 522 25.28 14.61 24.52
C TYR A 522 24.25 15.73 24.32
N PHE A 523 23.04 15.56 24.85
CA PHE A 523 21.95 16.54 24.77
C PHE A 523 22.33 17.92 25.37
N ASP A 524 23.26 17.95 26.32
CA ASP A 524 23.79 19.18 26.92
C ASP A 524 24.86 19.88 26.05
N GLY A 525 25.36 19.22 25.00
CA GLY A 525 26.37 19.69 24.06
C GLY A 525 27.80 19.22 24.36
N GLN A 526 28.02 18.41 25.40
CA GLN A 526 29.34 17.85 25.68
C GLN A 526 29.72 16.76 24.68
N LEU A 527 31.00 16.66 24.34
CA LEU A 527 31.49 15.65 23.39
C LEU A 527 31.28 14.25 23.95
N LYS A 528 30.60 13.39 23.19
CA LYS A 528 30.31 12.00 23.53
C LYS A 528 31.26 11.06 22.78
N ILE A 529 31.38 11.23 21.46
CA ILE A 529 32.24 10.41 20.60
C ILE A 529 33.04 11.30 19.65
N SER A 530 34.28 10.90 19.36
CA SER A 530 35.08 11.47 18.28
C SER A 530 35.87 10.40 17.54
N GLY A 531 35.91 10.51 16.22
CA GLY A 531 36.65 9.59 15.35
C GLY A 531 36.86 10.14 13.95
N ARG A 532 37.22 9.26 13.03
CA ARG A 532 37.35 9.57 11.61
C ARG A 532 36.79 8.40 10.79
N PHE A 533 36.15 8.73 9.67
CA PHE A 533 35.84 7.79 8.61
C PHE A 533 36.83 7.96 7.45
N ASP A 534 37.09 6.88 6.73
CA ASP A 534 37.79 6.84 5.44
C ASP A 534 36.98 5.92 4.53
N GLU A 535 36.50 6.45 3.41
CA GLU A 535 35.65 5.72 2.44
C GLU A 535 34.47 4.96 3.07
N GLY A 536 33.79 5.56 4.05
CA GLY A 536 32.63 4.99 4.73
C GLY A 536 32.94 4.09 5.92
N GLU A 537 34.20 3.67 6.06
CA GLU A 537 34.67 2.80 7.14
C GLU A 537 35.32 3.59 8.27
N LYS A 538 35.28 3.05 9.50
CA LYS A 538 35.93 3.69 10.65
C LYS A 538 37.44 3.60 10.49
N ASP A 539 38.12 4.74 10.49
CA ASP A 539 39.58 4.82 10.36
C ASP A 539 40.22 5.40 11.63
N GLY A 540 41.25 4.71 12.12
CA GLY A 540 42.15 5.22 13.11
C GLY A 540 41.55 5.26 14.52
N LYS A 541 41.93 6.28 15.30
CA LYS A 541 41.64 6.29 16.74
C LYS A 541 40.27 6.89 17.05
N TRP A 542 39.38 6.04 17.55
CA TRP A 542 38.08 6.40 18.07
C TRP A 542 38.12 6.59 19.59
N LYS A 543 37.37 7.56 20.10
CA LYS A 543 37.34 7.93 21.52
C LYS A 543 35.92 8.22 21.97
N ALA A 544 35.55 7.67 23.12
CA ALA A 544 34.30 7.95 23.81
C ALA A 544 34.56 8.61 25.16
N TYR A 545 33.70 9.55 25.54
CA TYR A 545 33.83 10.36 26.75
C TYR A 545 32.55 10.26 27.58
N LEU A 546 32.70 10.28 28.91
CA LEU A 546 31.57 10.43 29.84
C LEU A 546 31.04 11.88 29.81
N ARG A 547 29.80 12.09 30.31
CA ARG A 547 29.17 13.42 30.49
C ARG A 547 29.95 14.41 31.38
N ASN A 548 31.05 14.00 32.01
CA ASN A 548 31.94 14.90 32.76
C ASN A 548 33.22 15.23 31.98
N GLY A 549 33.28 14.86 30.69
CA GLY A 549 34.42 15.07 29.81
C GLY A 549 35.58 14.08 30.00
N LYS A 550 35.51 13.14 30.95
CA LYS A 550 36.56 12.15 31.15
C LYS A 550 36.54 11.11 30.02
N LEU A 551 37.71 10.84 29.43
CA LEU A 551 37.88 9.78 28.45
C LEU A 551 37.47 8.43 29.08
N TYR A 552 36.50 7.78 28.47
CA TYR A 552 35.94 6.52 28.94
C TYR A 552 36.58 5.32 28.23
N HIS A 553 36.61 5.38 26.89
CA HIS A 553 37.09 4.30 26.06
C HIS A 553 37.79 4.86 24.81
N LYS A 554 38.75 4.11 24.29
CA LYS A 554 39.42 4.39 23.03
C LYS A 554 39.74 3.08 22.34
N GLU A 555 39.59 3.09 21.04
CA GLU A 555 39.87 1.95 20.17
C GLU A 555 40.54 2.44 18.89
N ARG A 556 41.25 1.54 18.22
CA ARG A 556 41.83 1.83 16.91
C ARG A 556 41.24 0.84 15.92
N PHE A 557 40.59 1.39 14.90
CA PHE A 557 40.11 0.68 13.73
C PHE A 557 41.17 0.77 12.63
#